data_AF-A0A8D6U2H8-F1
#
_entry.id   AF-A0A8D6U2H8-F1
#
_cell.length_a   1.000
_cell.length_b   1.000
_cell.length_c   1.000
_cell.angle_alpha   90.00
_cell.angle_beta   90.00
_cell.angle_gamma   90.00
#
_symmetry.space_group_name_H-M   'P 1'
#
loop_
_entity.id
_entity.type
_entity.pdbx_description
1 polymer ?
#
loop_
_entity_poly.entity_id
_entity_poly.type
_entity_poly.pdbx_seq_one_letter_code
_entity_poly.pdbx_strand_id
1 'polypeptide(L)'
;MQGVLFALVPIFAWGSIGLVANILGGDANQQTLGMTLGAFVVALIVSLFRMPTLTWQIFLIGFIGGLFWVIGQFGQFNSMKYMGVSVASPLSAGSQLVFGVLLGVFAFHEWTKQIQFIIGFIAMAVLVVGFYFSAKRDPENAVVKEGHNYTKGLIALTYSTLGYVLYVILFNNLAVLWFNVHFDTLTIILPMSVGMIFGALVMGRFKIKMEKYVYRNIIDGVMFGVGNIFMLMAASTAGNAIAFSFAQLGVIISTIGGILFLGEKKTKKELVYVGIGSVLFVTGAILLAIAKSKG
;
A
#
# COMPACT_ATOMS: atom_id res chain seq x y z
N MET A 1 -8.34 -8.30 21.10
CA MET A 1 -7.33 -9.29 20.60
C MET A 1 -7.66 -9.83 19.22
N GLN A 2 -8.92 -10.13 18.88
CA GLN A 2 -9.31 -10.67 17.56
C GLN A 2 -8.91 -9.78 16.37
N GLY A 3 -9.04 -8.45 16.47
CA GLY A 3 -8.63 -7.55 15.38
C GLY A 3 -7.14 -7.56 15.04
N VAL A 4 -6.28 -7.82 16.03
CA VAL A 4 -4.83 -7.99 15.78
C VAL A 4 -4.57 -9.30 15.04
N LEU A 5 -5.30 -10.38 15.36
CA LEU A 5 -5.20 -11.65 14.63
C LEU A 5 -5.65 -11.49 13.17
N PHE A 6 -6.72 -10.74 12.92
CA PHE A 6 -7.13 -10.44 11.55
C PHE A 6 -6.11 -9.57 10.81
N ALA A 7 -5.45 -8.63 11.49
CA ALA A 7 -4.40 -7.79 10.91
C ALA A 7 -3.11 -8.55 10.56
N LEU A 8 -2.90 -9.78 11.08
CA LEU A 8 -1.77 -10.61 10.66
C LEU A 8 -1.87 -10.99 9.18
N VAL A 9 -3.07 -11.26 8.67
CA VAL A 9 -3.24 -11.65 7.27
C VAL A 9 -2.81 -10.56 6.29
N PRO A 10 -3.25 -9.28 6.39
CA PRO A 10 -2.76 -8.23 5.50
C PRO A 10 -1.27 -7.94 5.70
N ILE A 11 -0.68 -8.14 6.89
CA ILE A 11 0.78 -8.03 7.08
C ILE A 11 1.50 -8.97 6.10
N PHE A 12 1.14 -10.25 6.08
CA PHE A 12 1.75 -11.23 5.18
C PHE A 12 1.31 -11.05 3.73
N ALA A 13 0.02 -10.86 3.50
CA ALA A 13 -0.54 -10.77 2.15
C ALA A 13 -0.02 -9.52 1.44
N TRP A 14 -0.21 -8.32 2.01
CA TRP A 14 0.25 -7.09 1.37
C TRP A 14 1.76 -6.94 1.42
N GLY A 15 2.40 -7.31 2.53
CA GLY A 15 3.85 -7.28 2.68
C GLY A 15 4.59 -8.17 1.68
N SER A 16 3.95 -9.24 1.20
CA SER A 16 4.57 -10.17 0.25
C SER A 16 4.29 -9.84 -1.22
N ILE A 17 3.36 -8.94 -1.56
CA ILE A 17 3.03 -8.62 -2.96
C ILE A 17 4.28 -8.16 -3.73
N GLY A 18 5.04 -7.21 -3.17
CA GLY A 18 6.25 -6.71 -3.83
C GLY A 18 7.30 -7.81 -4.05
N LEU A 19 7.41 -8.72 -3.09
CA LEU A 19 8.32 -9.87 -3.16
C LEU A 19 7.88 -10.86 -4.24
N VAL A 20 6.63 -11.34 -4.16
CA VAL A 20 6.05 -12.35 -5.03
C VAL A 20 6.02 -11.85 -6.47
N ALA A 21 5.55 -10.64 -6.73
CA ALA A 21 5.53 -10.06 -8.07
C ALA A 21 6.92 -10.00 -8.71
N ASN A 22 7.97 -9.65 -7.94
CA ASN A 22 9.34 -9.60 -8.46
C ASN A 22 9.96 -11.00 -8.65
N ILE A 23 9.60 -12.00 -7.85
CA ILE A 23 9.97 -13.41 -8.08
C ILE A 23 9.30 -13.95 -9.36
N LEU A 24 8.02 -13.65 -9.56
CA LEU A 24 7.24 -14.13 -10.70
C LEU A 24 7.66 -13.50 -12.02
N GLY A 25 8.18 -12.27 -11.95
CA GLY A 25 8.71 -11.51 -13.07
C GLY A 25 7.64 -10.79 -13.89
N GLY A 26 8.03 -10.37 -15.10
CA GLY A 26 7.24 -9.47 -15.97
C GLY A 26 7.57 -8.00 -15.72
N ASP A 27 7.14 -7.11 -16.61
CA ASP A 27 7.27 -5.67 -16.41
C ASP A 27 6.20 -5.11 -15.47
N ALA A 28 6.29 -3.83 -15.10
CA ALA A 28 5.36 -3.22 -14.14
C ALA A 28 3.92 -3.17 -14.68
N ASN A 29 3.73 -3.09 -16.01
CA ASN A 29 2.39 -3.13 -16.61
C ASN A 29 1.80 -4.54 -16.48
N GLN A 30 2.59 -5.57 -16.77
CA GLN A 30 2.17 -6.97 -16.66
C GLN A 30 1.84 -7.35 -15.21
N GLN A 31 2.68 -6.93 -14.26
CA GLN A 31 2.45 -7.14 -12.83
C GLN A 31 1.18 -6.43 -12.37
N THR A 32 0.99 -5.16 -12.74
CA THR A 32 -0.22 -4.40 -12.40
C THR A 32 -1.45 -5.07 -12.99
N LEU A 33 -1.48 -5.35 -14.29
CA LEU A 33 -2.65 -5.97 -14.94
C LEU A 33 -2.98 -7.33 -14.30
N GLY A 34 -1.98 -8.20 -14.12
CA GLY A 34 -2.16 -9.50 -13.48
C GLY A 34 -2.78 -9.37 -12.08
N MET A 35 -2.24 -8.46 -11.27
CA MET A 35 -2.77 -8.16 -9.94
C MET A 35 -4.21 -7.65 -9.98
N THR A 36 -4.55 -6.76 -10.91
CA THR A 36 -5.93 -6.27 -11.03
C THR A 36 -6.92 -7.36 -11.44
N LEU A 37 -6.51 -8.31 -12.29
CA LEU A 37 -7.33 -9.46 -12.66
C LEU A 37 -7.57 -10.39 -11.48
N GLY A 38 -6.55 -10.68 -10.69
CA GLY A 38 -6.71 -11.48 -9.46
C GLY A 38 -7.60 -10.80 -8.42
N ALA A 39 -7.44 -9.48 -8.25
CA ALA A 39 -8.30 -8.70 -7.36
C ALA A 39 -9.76 -8.72 -7.83
N PHE A 40 -10.01 -8.64 -9.14
CA PHE A 40 -11.34 -8.75 -9.74
C PHE A 40 -11.97 -10.12 -9.50
N VAL A 41 -11.21 -11.22 -9.60
CA VAL A 41 -11.71 -12.56 -9.27
C VAL A 41 -12.16 -12.63 -7.80
N VAL A 42 -11.36 -12.11 -6.87
CA VAL A 42 -11.76 -12.06 -5.45
C VAL A 42 -13.00 -11.17 -5.27
N ALA A 43 -13.03 -10.01 -5.92
CA ALA A 43 -14.15 -9.08 -5.84
C ALA A 43 -15.46 -9.68 -6.35
N LEU A 44 -15.40 -10.47 -7.43
CA LEU A 44 -16.55 -11.23 -7.95
C LEU A 44 -17.03 -12.25 -6.92
N ILE A 45 -16.13 -13.07 -6.37
CA ILE A 45 -16.48 -14.08 -5.35
C ILE A 45 -17.15 -13.40 -4.16
N VAL A 46 -16.54 -12.34 -3.62
CA VAL A 46 -17.11 -11.59 -2.48
C VAL A 46 -18.48 -11.01 -2.83
N SER A 47 -18.64 -10.46 -4.03
CA SER A 47 -19.90 -9.84 -4.46
C SER A 47 -21.03 -10.85 -4.67
N LEU A 48 -20.72 -12.09 -5.07
CA LEU A 48 -21.70 -13.18 -5.16
C LEU A 48 -22.27 -13.54 -3.78
N PHE A 49 -21.44 -13.54 -2.74
CA PHE A 49 -21.91 -13.83 -1.38
C PHE A 49 -22.54 -12.62 -0.69
N ARG A 50 -22.00 -11.42 -0.90
CA ARG A 50 -22.46 -10.21 -0.21
C ARG A 50 -23.67 -9.57 -0.87
N MET A 51 -23.84 -9.78 -2.19
CA MET A 51 -24.89 -9.18 -3.02
C MET A 51 -25.07 -7.67 -2.74
N PRO A 52 -24.02 -6.84 -2.93
CA PRO A 52 -24.10 -5.43 -2.60
C PRO A 52 -25.10 -4.69 -3.50
N THR A 53 -25.88 -3.78 -2.93
CA THR A 53 -26.73 -2.86 -3.70
C THR A 53 -25.87 -1.79 -4.35
N LEU A 54 -25.62 -1.94 -5.64
CA LEU A 54 -24.80 -1.01 -6.42
C LEU A 54 -25.69 0.06 -7.07
N THR A 55 -25.74 1.25 -6.46
CA THR A 55 -26.25 2.43 -7.15
C THR A 55 -25.23 2.92 -8.17
N TRP A 56 -25.67 3.69 -9.16
CA TRP A 56 -24.76 4.30 -10.14
C TRP A 56 -23.67 5.16 -9.49
N GLN A 57 -24.02 5.85 -8.40
CA GLN A 57 -23.06 6.66 -7.63
C GLN A 57 -21.99 5.79 -6.95
N ILE A 58 -22.39 4.70 -6.27
CA ILE A 58 -21.44 3.76 -5.62
C ILE A 58 -20.52 3.13 -6.68
N PHE A 59 -21.08 2.78 -7.83
CA PHE A 59 -20.31 2.24 -8.95
C PHE A 59 -19.25 3.24 -9.43
N LEU A 60 -19.65 4.49 -9.71
CA LEU A 60 -18.73 5.53 -10.18
C LEU A 60 -17.63 5.85 -9.16
N ILE A 61 -17.98 6.00 -7.89
CA ILE A 61 -17.02 6.27 -6.83
C ILE A 61 -16.01 5.12 -6.73
N GLY A 62 -16.48 3.87 -6.72
CA GLY A 62 -15.62 2.70 -6.71
C GLY A 62 -14.71 2.66 -7.95
N PHE A 63 -15.26 2.85 -9.14
CA PHE A 63 -14.52 2.87 -10.40
C PHE A 63 -13.40 3.92 -10.40
N ILE A 64 -13.69 5.16 -9.99
CA ILE A 64 -12.69 6.25 -9.89
C ILE A 64 -11.63 5.91 -8.83
N GLY A 65 -12.03 5.35 -7.70
CA GLY A 65 -11.07 4.90 -6.69
C GLY A 65 -10.15 3.79 -7.22
N GLY A 66 -10.67 2.89 -8.07
CA GLY A 66 -9.87 1.90 -8.79
C GLY A 66 -8.82 2.51 -9.71
N LEU A 67 -9.14 3.61 -10.39
CA LEU A 67 -8.19 4.37 -11.22
C LEU A 67 -7.05 4.96 -10.38
N PHE A 68 -7.37 5.62 -9.27
CA PHE A 68 -6.36 6.19 -8.37
C PHE A 68 -5.48 5.12 -7.75
N TRP A 69 -6.08 4.02 -7.31
CA TRP A 69 -5.36 2.89 -6.74
C TRP A 69 -4.34 2.32 -7.74
N VAL A 70 -4.73 2.19 -9.01
CA VAL A 70 -3.86 1.63 -10.03
C VAL A 70 -2.68 2.53 -10.38
N ILE A 71 -2.85 3.86 -10.37
CA ILE A 71 -1.72 4.79 -10.44
C ILE A 71 -0.74 4.53 -9.28
N GLY A 72 -1.31 4.31 -8.09
CA GLY A 72 -0.58 3.92 -6.88
C GLY A 72 0.27 2.67 -7.09
N GLN A 73 -0.38 1.57 -7.45
CA GLN A 73 0.24 0.26 -7.61
C GLN A 73 1.27 0.22 -8.74
N PHE A 74 0.98 0.84 -9.87
CA PHE A 74 1.91 0.88 -10.99
C PHE A 74 3.19 1.63 -10.65
N GLY A 75 3.08 2.77 -9.95
CA GLY A 75 4.25 3.48 -9.46
C GLY A 75 5.04 2.67 -8.43
N GLN A 76 4.35 1.88 -7.61
CA GLN A 76 5.00 1.00 -6.64
C GLN A 76 5.79 -0.12 -7.31
N PHE A 77 5.24 -0.81 -8.30
CA PHE A 77 5.99 -1.84 -9.04
C PHE A 77 7.15 -1.26 -9.85
N ASN A 78 6.97 -0.06 -10.43
CA ASN A 78 8.08 0.64 -11.07
C ASN A 78 9.18 1.03 -10.07
N SER A 79 8.83 1.57 -8.90
CA SER A 79 9.82 1.94 -7.90
C SER A 79 10.59 0.70 -7.42
N MET A 80 9.92 -0.41 -7.13
CA MET A 80 10.57 -1.68 -6.77
C MET A 80 11.60 -2.13 -7.83
N LYS A 81 11.26 -2.04 -9.12
CA LYS A 81 12.21 -2.35 -10.21
C LYS A 81 13.40 -1.38 -10.26
N TYR A 82 13.16 -0.09 -10.00
CA TYR A 82 14.19 0.94 -10.12
C TYR A 82 15.10 1.06 -8.91
N MET A 83 14.67 0.70 -7.71
CA MET A 83 15.44 0.89 -6.46
C MET A 83 15.52 -0.36 -5.57
N GLY A 84 14.90 -1.47 -5.94
CA GLY A 84 14.82 -2.70 -5.15
C GLY A 84 13.58 -2.73 -4.25
N VAL A 85 13.07 -3.93 -3.96
CA VAL A 85 11.92 -4.16 -3.09
C VAL A 85 12.23 -3.80 -1.65
N SER A 86 13.44 -4.08 -1.17
CA SER A 86 13.83 -3.79 0.22
C SER A 86 13.91 -2.30 0.53
N VAL A 87 13.98 -1.46 -0.51
CA VAL A 87 14.01 -0.01 -0.40
C VAL A 87 12.62 0.54 -0.73
N ALA A 88 12.08 0.23 -1.91
CA ALA A 88 10.82 0.82 -2.38
C ALA A 88 9.66 0.60 -1.41
N SER A 89 9.57 -0.59 -0.79
CA SER A 89 8.46 -0.96 0.09
C SER A 89 8.40 -0.09 1.36
N PRO A 90 9.46 0.00 2.20
CA PRO A 90 9.44 0.88 3.37
C PRO A 90 9.25 2.34 2.99
N LEU A 91 9.88 2.79 1.89
CA LEU A 91 9.72 4.18 1.45
C LEU A 91 8.26 4.48 1.07
N SER A 92 7.59 3.58 0.34
CA SER A 92 6.19 3.76 -0.07
C SER A 92 5.25 3.81 1.12
N ALA A 93 5.36 2.85 2.04
CA ALA A 93 4.50 2.78 3.23
C ALA A 93 4.67 4.01 4.13
N GLY A 94 5.92 4.45 4.33
CA GLY A 94 6.23 5.66 5.11
C GLY A 94 5.63 6.91 4.49
N SER A 95 5.81 7.12 3.19
CA SER A 95 5.24 8.27 2.50
C SER A 95 3.71 8.27 2.57
N GLN A 96 3.07 7.14 2.32
CA GLN A 96 1.60 7.03 2.41
C GLN A 96 1.06 7.38 3.79
N LEU A 97 1.71 6.90 4.87
CA LEU A 97 1.32 7.23 6.24
C LEU A 97 1.47 8.72 6.54
N VAL A 98 2.63 9.31 6.22
CA VAL A 98 2.89 10.72 6.49
C VAL A 98 1.90 11.61 5.74
N PHE A 99 1.76 11.43 4.42
CA PHE A 99 0.85 12.26 3.62
C PHE A 99 -0.63 12.03 3.99
N GLY A 100 -1.02 10.77 4.25
CA GLY A 100 -2.38 10.45 4.67
C GLY A 100 -2.75 11.12 6.00
N VAL A 101 -1.83 11.13 6.98
CA VAL A 101 -2.04 11.81 8.26
C VAL A 101 -2.10 13.32 8.08
N LEU A 102 -1.15 13.91 7.35
CA LEU A 102 -1.13 15.36 7.12
C LEU A 102 -2.44 15.85 6.48
N LEU A 103 -2.95 15.13 5.48
CA LEU A 103 -4.22 15.47 4.85
C LEU A 103 -5.41 15.24 5.78
N GLY A 104 -5.44 14.13 6.53
CA GLY A 104 -6.45 13.90 7.57
C GLY A 104 -6.53 15.05 8.59
N VAL A 105 -5.38 15.54 9.03
CA VAL A 105 -5.29 16.62 10.02
C VAL A 105 -5.67 17.97 9.43
N PHE A 106 -5.04 18.37 8.31
CA PHE A 106 -5.20 19.72 7.78
C PHE A 106 -6.43 19.91 6.89
N ALA A 107 -6.81 18.92 6.09
CA ALA A 107 -7.95 19.03 5.18
C ALA A 107 -9.26 18.60 5.86
N PHE A 108 -9.22 17.52 6.65
CA PHE A 108 -10.41 16.90 7.23
C PHE A 108 -10.57 17.15 8.73
N HIS A 109 -9.64 17.89 9.35
CA HIS A 109 -9.71 18.28 10.76
C HIS A 109 -9.91 17.06 11.70
N GLU A 110 -9.30 15.91 11.36
CA GLU A 110 -9.47 14.66 12.10
C GLU A 110 -8.93 14.73 13.54
N TRP A 111 -8.01 15.66 13.83
CA TRP A 111 -7.48 15.88 15.17
C TRP A 111 -8.10 17.14 15.78
N THR A 112 -8.71 16.97 16.94
CA THR A 112 -9.41 18.03 17.67
C THR A 112 -8.77 18.31 19.04
N LYS A 113 -8.04 17.36 19.61
CA LYS A 113 -7.40 17.49 20.93
C LYS A 113 -5.90 17.75 20.81
N GLN A 114 -5.36 18.63 21.66
CA GLN A 114 -3.92 18.97 21.69
C GLN A 114 -3.00 17.75 21.82
N ILE A 115 -3.42 16.73 22.57
CA ILE A 115 -2.66 15.47 22.73
C ILE A 115 -2.50 14.70 21.40
N GLN A 116 -3.48 14.79 20.49
CA GLN A 116 -3.42 14.13 19.20
C GLN A 116 -2.36 14.78 18.32
N PHE A 117 -2.28 16.11 18.33
CA PHE A 117 -1.22 16.86 17.64
C PHE A 117 0.16 16.50 18.19
N ILE A 118 0.36 16.51 19.51
CA ILE A 118 1.66 16.22 20.12
C ILE A 118 2.14 14.81 19.78
N ILE A 119 1.33 13.78 20.09
CA ILE A 119 1.71 12.39 19.83
C ILE A 119 1.86 12.15 18.33
N GLY A 120 0.96 12.72 17.54
CA GLY A 120 0.96 12.56 16.10
C GLY A 120 2.16 13.18 15.40
N PHE A 121 2.59 14.38 15.78
CA PHE A 121 3.82 14.99 15.26
C PHE A 121 5.07 14.21 15.67
N ILE A 122 5.14 13.72 16.90
CA ILE A 122 6.23 12.82 17.35
C ILE A 122 6.24 11.56 16.49
N ALA A 123 5.07 10.95 16.26
CA ALA A 123 4.94 9.75 15.46
C ALA A 123 5.41 9.98 14.01
N MET A 124 5.04 11.11 13.40
CA MET A 124 5.51 11.49 12.06
C MET A 124 7.02 11.72 12.03
N ALA A 125 7.60 12.40 13.02
CA ALA A 125 9.05 12.57 13.11
C ALA A 125 9.77 11.21 13.18
N VAL A 126 9.28 10.30 14.02
CA VAL A 126 9.80 8.93 14.14
C VAL A 126 9.68 8.17 12.82
N LEU A 127 8.55 8.29 12.10
CA LEU A 127 8.37 7.67 10.78
C LEU A 127 9.34 8.23 9.74
N VAL A 128 9.58 9.55 9.71
CA VAL A 128 10.52 10.19 8.78
C VAL A 128 11.97 9.76 9.08
N VAL A 129 12.35 9.66 10.35
CA VAL A 129 13.67 9.14 10.73
C VAL A 129 13.78 7.64 10.37
N GLY A 130 12.75 6.85 10.62
CA GLY A 130 12.68 5.45 10.22
C GLY A 130 12.81 5.25 8.71
N PHE A 131 12.15 6.11 7.93
CA PHE A 131 12.27 6.21 6.49
C PHE A 131 13.71 6.51 6.07
N TYR A 132 14.36 7.51 6.68
CA TYR A 132 15.73 7.89 6.36
C TYR A 132 16.70 6.72 6.56
N PHE A 133 16.61 6.02 7.70
CA PHE A 133 17.47 4.87 7.95
C PHE A 133 17.16 3.68 7.02
N SER A 134 15.89 3.41 6.70
CA SER A 134 15.52 2.34 5.76
C SER A 134 16.04 2.60 4.34
N ALA A 135 16.14 3.86 3.95
CA ALA A 135 16.67 4.30 2.65
C ALA A 135 18.20 4.43 2.61
N LYS A 136 18.86 4.47 3.79
CA LYS A 136 20.27 4.83 3.91
C LYS A 136 21.15 3.71 3.39
N ARG A 137 22.03 4.07 2.46
CA ARG A 137 23.06 3.19 1.91
C ARG A 137 24.38 3.36 2.64
N ASP A 138 25.23 2.34 2.54
CA ASP A 138 26.60 2.40 3.04
C ASP A 138 27.47 3.21 2.07
N PRO A 139 27.95 4.41 2.47
CA PRO A 139 28.74 5.27 1.59
C PRO A 139 30.14 4.70 1.28
N GLU A 140 30.66 3.79 2.11
CA GLU A 140 32.02 3.25 1.98
C GLU A 140 32.06 1.96 1.15
N ASN A 141 30.94 1.25 1.06
CA ASN A 141 30.78 0.03 0.28
C ASN A 141 29.49 0.13 -0.53
N ALA A 142 29.44 1.06 -1.49
CA ALA A 142 28.46 1.01 -2.55
C ALA A 142 28.73 -0.25 -3.39
N VAL A 143 28.29 -1.41 -2.89
CA VAL A 143 28.43 -2.69 -3.58
C VAL A 143 27.83 -2.50 -4.96
N VAL A 144 28.74 -2.56 -5.94
CA VAL A 144 28.60 -2.60 -7.38
C VAL A 144 27.18 -2.34 -7.89
N LYS A 145 27.01 -1.19 -8.56
CA LYS A 145 25.87 -0.81 -9.41
C LYS A 145 25.20 -2.03 -10.06
N GLU A 146 24.16 -2.57 -9.44
CA GLU A 146 23.05 -3.06 -10.25
C GLU A 146 22.38 -1.83 -10.85
N GLY A 147 21.94 -1.91 -12.11
CA GLY A 147 21.44 -0.81 -12.95
C GLY A 147 20.16 -0.09 -12.45
N HIS A 148 19.98 0.00 -11.14
CA HIS A 148 18.93 0.71 -10.44
C HIS A 148 19.04 2.22 -10.63
N ASN A 149 18.01 2.79 -11.25
CA ASN A 149 17.88 4.23 -11.41
C ASN A 149 17.05 4.81 -10.26
N TYR A 150 17.73 5.15 -9.17
CA TYR A 150 17.10 5.63 -7.94
C TYR A 150 16.23 6.88 -8.15
N THR A 151 16.66 7.80 -9.01
CA THR A 151 15.88 9.00 -9.35
C THR A 151 14.54 8.62 -9.99
N LYS A 152 14.55 7.71 -10.98
CA LYS A 152 13.32 7.19 -11.58
C LYS A 152 12.47 6.44 -10.55
N GLY A 153 13.11 5.70 -9.64
CA GLY A 153 12.40 5.02 -8.56
C GLY A 153 11.72 5.98 -7.58
N LEU A 154 12.37 7.09 -7.21
CA LEU A 154 11.78 8.13 -6.35
C LEU A 154 10.63 8.86 -7.06
N ILE A 155 10.79 9.19 -8.35
CA ILE A 155 9.69 9.75 -9.15
C ILE A 155 8.52 8.77 -9.20
N ALA A 156 8.80 7.47 -9.41
CA ALA A 156 7.80 6.40 -9.39
C ALA A 156 7.05 6.30 -8.07
N LEU A 157 7.79 6.43 -6.97
CA LEU A 157 7.27 6.43 -5.63
C LEU A 157 6.38 7.66 -5.34
N THR A 158 6.72 8.83 -5.86
CA THR A 158 5.94 10.05 -5.64
C THR A 158 4.54 9.91 -6.22
N TYR A 159 4.40 9.56 -7.50
CA TYR A 159 3.07 9.40 -8.08
C TYR A 159 2.35 8.15 -7.55
N SER A 160 3.09 7.11 -7.14
CA SER A 160 2.54 5.97 -6.40
C SER A 160 1.85 6.43 -5.10
N THR A 161 2.55 7.22 -4.30
CA THR A 161 2.04 7.74 -3.04
C THR A 161 0.82 8.63 -3.27
N LEU A 162 0.87 9.51 -4.27
CA LEU A 162 -0.28 10.36 -4.63
C LEU A 162 -1.50 9.51 -5.02
N GLY A 163 -1.34 8.51 -5.89
CA GLY A 163 -2.44 7.62 -6.26
C GLY A 163 -3.04 6.89 -5.07
N TYR A 164 -2.18 6.41 -4.15
CA TYR A 164 -2.65 5.75 -2.94
C TYR A 164 -3.39 6.68 -1.98
N VAL A 165 -2.82 7.84 -1.71
CA VAL A 165 -3.44 8.84 -0.83
C VAL A 165 -4.77 9.34 -1.40
N LEU A 166 -4.85 9.55 -2.72
CA LEU A 166 -6.09 9.98 -3.39
C LEU A 166 -7.20 8.94 -3.29
N TYR A 167 -6.93 7.63 -3.48
CA TYR A 167 -8.00 6.63 -3.34
C TYR A 167 -8.49 6.55 -1.88
N VAL A 168 -7.58 6.64 -0.90
CA VAL A 168 -7.93 6.58 0.53
C VAL A 168 -8.83 7.77 0.88
N ILE A 169 -8.46 8.97 0.45
CA ILE A 169 -9.22 10.20 0.70
C ILE A 169 -10.57 10.17 -0.01
N LEU A 170 -10.62 9.63 -1.23
CA LEU A 170 -11.87 9.48 -1.96
C LEU A 170 -12.89 8.67 -1.14
N PHE A 171 -12.48 7.51 -0.63
CA PHE A 171 -13.39 6.61 0.08
C PHE A 171 -13.69 7.05 1.52
N ASN A 172 -12.70 7.55 2.25
CA ASN A 172 -12.88 7.87 3.67
C ASN A 172 -13.49 9.25 3.91
N ASN A 173 -13.32 10.20 2.98
CA ASN A 173 -13.70 11.59 3.22
C ASN A 173 -14.58 12.16 2.09
N LEU A 174 -14.12 12.12 0.83
CA LEU A 174 -14.80 12.81 -0.26
C LEU A 174 -16.13 12.16 -0.66
N ALA A 175 -16.24 10.83 -0.56
CA ALA A 175 -17.49 10.11 -0.82
C ALA A 175 -18.63 10.61 0.08
N VAL A 176 -18.34 10.84 1.37
CA VAL A 176 -19.29 11.40 2.32
C VAL A 176 -19.49 12.89 2.06
N LEU A 177 -18.40 13.65 1.91
CA LEU A 177 -18.46 15.11 1.80
C LEU A 177 -19.20 15.59 0.53
N TRP A 178 -18.97 14.94 -0.61
CA TRP A 178 -19.47 15.41 -1.91
C TRP A 178 -20.70 14.67 -2.39
N PHE A 179 -20.88 13.42 -1.98
CA PHE A 179 -21.97 12.58 -2.46
C PHE A 179 -22.92 12.13 -1.35
N ASN A 180 -22.61 12.41 -0.07
CA ASN A 180 -23.37 11.96 1.09
C ASN A 180 -23.64 10.44 1.08
N VAL A 181 -22.66 9.66 0.58
CA VAL A 181 -22.76 8.20 0.49
C VAL A 181 -21.85 7.57 1.52
N HIS A 182 -22.42 6.69 2.35
CA HIS A 182 -21.69 5.80 3.24
C HIS A 182 -21.73 4.38 2.68
N PHE A 183 -20.56 3.78 2.51
CA PHE A 183 -20.42 2.38 2.13
C PHE A 183 -19.22 1.78 2.86
N ASP A 184 -19.26 0.47 3.07
CA ASP A 184 -18.08 -0.28 3.49
C ASP A 184 -17.23 -0.68 2.27
N THR A 185 -15.96 -1.02 2.51
CA THR A 185 -15.00 -1.37 1.46
C THR A 185 -15.44 -2.56 0.61
N LEU A 186 -16.17 -3.54 1.16
CA LEU A 186 -16.63 -4.70 0.38
C LEU A 186 -17.79 -4.35 -0.56
N THR A 187 -18.54 -3.29 -0.27
CA THR A 187 -19.61 -2.81 -1.18
C THR A 187 -19.02 -2.25 -2.48
N ILE A 188 -17.89 -1.56 -2.42
CA ILE A 188 -17.24 -0.94 -3.59
C ILE A 188 -16.14 -1.79 -4.25
N ILE A 189 -15.81 -2.95 -3.69
CA ILE A 189 -14.67 -3.78 -4.15
C ILE A 189 -14.81 -4.20 -5.62
N LEU A 190 -16.03 -4.50 -6.09
CA LEU A 190 -16.28 -4.90 -7.47
C LEU A 190 -16.14 -3.72 -8.43
N PRO A 191 -16.87 -2.60 -8.29
CA PRO A 191 -16.64 -1.42 -9.14
C PRO A 191 -15.19 -0.93 -9.11
N MET A 192 -14.54 -0.99 -7.94
CA MET A 192 -13.12 -0.65 -7.79
C MET A 192 -12.24 -1.55 -8.64
N SER A 193 -12.41 -2.87 -8.56
CA SER A 193 -11.62 -3.82 -9.36
C SER A 193 -11.81 -3.66 -10.88
N VAL A 194 -13.01 -3.24 -11.33
CA VAL A 194 -13.26 -2.87 -12.73
C VAL A 194 -12.47 -1.61 -13.11
N GLY A 195 -12.53 -0.58 -12.28
CA GLY A 195 -11.72 0.63 -12.47
C GLY A 195 -10.23 0.35 -12.47
N MET A 196 -9.77 -0.59 -11.63
CA MET A 196 -8.39 -1.04 -11.60
C MET A 196 -7.98 -1.70 -12.93
N ILE A 197 -8.74 -2.68 -13.43
CA ILE A 197 -8.43 -3.32 -14.72
C ILE A 197 -8.36 -2.27 -15.84
N PHE A 198 -9.38 -1.40 -15.92
CA PHE A 198 -9.42 -0.35 -16.94
C PHE A 198 -8.21 0.59 -16.84
N GLY A 199 -7.88 1.06 -15.63
CA GLY A 199 -6.71 1.90 -15.39
C GLY A 199 -5.40 1.21 -15.78
N ALA A 200 -5.27 -0.09 -15.51
CA ALA A 200 -4.06 -0.86 -15.82
C ALA A 200 -3.87 -0.97 -17.33
N LEU A 201 -4.96 -1.20 -18.08
CA LEU A 201 -4.96 -1.19 -19.54
C LEU A 201 -4.58 0.19 -20.09
N VAL A 202 -5.15 1.28 -19.55
CA VAL A 202 -4.84 2.65 -19.97
C VAL A 202 -3.37 2.99 -19.74
N MET A 203 -2.80 2.69 -18.57
CA MET A 203 -1.39 2.96 -18.31
C MET A 203 -0.45 2.12 -19.18
N GLY A 204 -0.83 0.88 -19.47
CA GLY A 204 -0.17 0.04 -20.47
C GLY A 204 -0.47 0.44 -21.93
N ARG A 205 -1.15 1.56 -22.16
CA ARG A 205 -1.56 2.09 -23.48
C ARG A 205 -2.33 1.07 -24.32
N PHE A 206 -3.06 0.16 -23.69
CA PHE A 206 -3.75 -0.97 -24.31
C PHE A 206 -2.84 -1.90 -25.12
N LYS A 207 -1.52 -1.89 -24.84
CA LYS A 207 -0.51 -2.70 -25.53
C LYS A 207 0.02 -3.85 -24.68
N ILE A 208 -0.53 -4.07 -23.49
CA ILE A 208 -0.14 -5.19 -22.62
C ILE A 208 -0.61 -6.49 -23.27
N LYS A 209 0.33 -7.37 -23.61
CA LYS A 209 0.01 -8.71 -24.09
C LYS A 209 -0.35 -9.62 -22.93
N MET A 210 -1.41 -10.39 -23.09
CA MET A 210 -1.85 -11.42 -22.14
C MET A 210 -0.91 -12.62 -22.21
N GLU A 211 0.24 -12.49 -21.57
CA GLU A 211 1.31 -13.48 -21.55
C GLU A 211 1.49 -14.10 -20.16
N LYS A 212 2.36 -15.12 -20.09
CA LYS A 212 2.66 -15.89 -18.87
C LYS A 212 2.84 -15.05 -17.61
N TYR A 213 3.48 -13.88 -17.70
CA TYR A 213 3.70 -13.02 -16.54
C TYR A 213 2.42 -12.36 -16.02
N VAL A 214 1.49 -11.95 -16.90
CA VAL A 214 0.20 -11.40 -16.47
C VAL A 214 -0.56 -12.46 -15.67
N TYR A 215 -0.62 -13.70 -16.17
CA TYR A 215 -1.31 -14.79 -15.48
C TYR A 215 -0.64 -15.19 -14.16
N ARG A 216 0.70 -15.16 -14.09
CA ARG A 216 1.42 -15.44 -12.84
C ARG A 216 1.08 -14.42 -11.76
N ASN A 217 1.05 -13.13 -12.09
CA ASN A 217 0.76 -12.06 -11.14
C ASN A 217 -0.73 -11.99 -10.72
N ILE A 218 -1.61 -12.88 -11.22
CA ILE A 218 -2.97 -13.04 -10.67
C ILE A 218 -2.91 -13.39 -9.18
N ILE A 219 -1.89 -14.14 -8.75
CA ILE A 219 -1.72 -14.50 -7.33
C ILE A 219 -1.55 -13.26 -6.44
N ASP A 220 -0.84 -12.23 -6.92
CA ASP A 220 -0.69 -10.96 -6.18
C ASP A 220 -2.03 -10.26 -6.00
N GLY A 221 -2.91 -10.37 -7.00
CA GLY A 221 -4.29 -9.89 -6.93
C GLY A 221 -5.14 -10.63 -5.92
N VAL A 222 -4.99 -11.96 -5.86
CA VAL A 222 -5.66 -12.78 -4.84
C VAL A 222 -5.17 -12.42 -3.45
N MET A 223 -3.85 -12.28 -3.26
CA MET A 223 -3.25 -11.84 -2.00
C MET A 223 -3.77 -10.46 -1.59
N PHE A 224 -3.85 -9.52 -2.53
CA PHE A 224 -4.43 -8.20 -2.30
C PHE A 224 -5.90 -8.28 -1.86
N GLY A 225 -6.72 -9.04 -2.58
CA GLY A 225 -8.14 -9.21 -2.26
C GLY A 225 -8.36 -9.85 -0.89
N VAL A 226 -7.64 -10.94 -0.57
CA VAL A 226 -7.69 -11.59 0.75
C VAL A 226 -7.23 -10.62 1.85
N GLY A 227 -6.14 -9.88 1.61
CA GLY A 227 -5.67 -8.87 2.55
C GLY A 227 -6.73 -7.79 2.83
N ASN A 228 -7.47 -7.34 1.82
CA ASN A 228 -8.56 -6.37 2.00
C ASN A 228 -9.73 -6.92 2.84
N ILE A 229 -10.13 -8.18 2.63
CA ILE A 229 -11.19 -8.81 3.43
C ILE A 229 -10.81 -8.83 4.91
N PHE A 230 -9.60 -9.30 5.22
CA PHE A 230 -9.12 -9.37 6.60
C PHE A 230 -8.82 -7.99 7.18
N MET A 231 -8.39 -7.03 6.36
CA MET A 231 -8.23 -5.65 6.77
C MET A 231 -9.57 -5.04 7.19
N LEU A 232 -10.67 -5.31 6.47
CA LEU A 232 -11.99 -4.85 6.90
C LEU A 232 -12.41 -5.49 8.23
N MET A 233 -12.16 -6.79 8.42
CA MET A 233 -12.45 -7.47 9.69
C MET A 233 -11.59 -6.94 10.85
N ALA A 234 -10.32 -6.63 10.59
CA ALA A 234 -9.44 -6.00 11.55
C ALA A 234 -9.92 -4.58 11.88
N ALA A 235 -10.31 -3.81 10.88
CA ALA A 235 -10.86 -2.47 11.06
C ALA A 235 -12.18 -2.46 11.84
N SER A 236 -13.09 -3.39 11.58
CA SER A 236 -14.38 -3.47 12.28
C SER A 236 -14.24 -3.87 13.75
N THR A 237 -13.12 -4.48 14.14
CA THR A 237 -12.89 -4.97 15.51
C THR A 237 -11.88 -4.14 16.30
N ALA A 238 -10.89 -3.55 15.64
CA ALA A 238 -9.82 -2.75 16.27
C ALA A 238 -9.81 -1.28 15.83
N GLY A 239 -10.63 -0.88 14.86
CA GLY A 239 -10.64 0.45 14.27
C GLY A 239 -9.69 0.59 13.07
N ASN A 240 -10.10 1.38 12.07
CA ASN A 240 -9.35 1.60 10.82
C ASN A 240 -7.90 2.02 11.05
N ALA A 241 -7.68 2.97 11.96
CA ALA A 241 -6.35 3.52 12.24
C ALA A 241 -5.38 2.46 12.79
N ILE A 242 -5.84 1.67 13.77
CA ILE A 242 -5.03 0.61 14.39
C ILE A 242 -4.78 -0.50 13.37
N ALA A 243 -5.83 -0.99 12.72
CA ALA A 243 -5.71 -2.07 11.74
C ALA A 243 -4.74 -1.72 10.59
N PHE A 244 -4.81 -0.48 10.09
CA PHE A 244 -3.97 -0.04 8.98
C PHE A 244 -2.51 0.11 9.43
N SER A 245 -2.26 0.74 10.58
CA SER A 245 -0.91 0.82 11.15
C SER A 245 -0.27 -0.55 11.34
N PHE A 246 -1.03 -1.54 11.81
CA PHE A 246 -0.55 -2.92 11.94
C PHE A 246 -0.28 -3.57 10.58
N ALA A 247 -1.16 -3.41 9.58
CA ALA A 247 -0.93 -3.95 8.23
C ALA A 247 0.39 -3.47 7.60
N GLN A 248 0.81 -2.25 7.92
CA GLN A 248 2.08 -1.69 7.43
C GLN A 248 3.34 -2.39 7.98
N LEU A 249 3.22 -3.22 9.02
CA LEU A 249 4.30 -4.10 9.46
C LEU A 249 4.72 -5.11 8.38
N GLY A 250 3.88 -5.32 7.36
CA GLY A 250 4.23 -6.09 6.17
C GLY A 250 5.49 -5.60 5.44
N VAL A 251 5.88 -4.33 5.64
CA VAL A 251 7.16 -3.78 5.16
C VAL A 251 8.35 -4.62 5.62
N ILE A 252 8.32 -5.17 6.83
CA ILE A 252 9.40 -6.01 7.36
C ILE A 252 9.56 -7.26 6.48
N ILE A 253 8.44 -7.85 6.06
CA ILE A 253 8.42 -9.03 5.18
C ILE A 253 8.94 -8.66 3.79
N SER A 254 8.50 -7.55 3.21
CA SER A 254 9.03 -7.10 1.91
C SER A 254 10.53 -6.86 1.97
N THR A 255 11.00 -6.31 3.08
CA THR A 255 12.39 -5.89 3.25
C THR A 255 13.32 -7.08 3.45
N ILE A 256 13.02 -7.94 4.42
CA ILE A 256 13.76 -9.19 4.65
C ILE A 256 13.64 -10.09 3.42
N GLY A 257 12.44 -10.17 2.84
CA GLY A 257 12.16 -10.99 1.67
C GLY A 257 12.96 -10.55 0.45
N GLY A 258 13.07 -9.25 0.19
CA GLY A 258 13.90 -8.72 -0.91
C GLY A 258 15.39 -9.07 -0.74
N ILE A 259 15.90 -8.97 0.48
CA ILE A 259 17.31 -9.31 0.78
C ILE A 259 17.56 -10.81 0.60
N LEU A 260 16.67 -11.66 1.13
CA LEU A 260 16.89 -13.12 1.17
C LEU A 260 16.53 -13.83 -0.14
N PHE A 261 15.42 -13.46 -0.78
CA PHE A 261 14.88 -14.21 -1.93
C PHE A 261 15.08 -13.52 -3.28
N LEU A 262 15.21 -12.19 -3.32
CA LEU A 262 15.52 -11.47 -4.56
C LEU A 262 17.03 -11.24 -4.74
N GLY A 263 17.84 -11.68 -3.77
CA GLY A 263 19.30 -11.57 -3.83
C GLY A 263 19.80 -10.13 -3.68
N GLU A 264 18.99 -9.22 -3.13
CA GLU A 264 19.38 -7.83 -2.93
C GLU A 264 20.55 -7.76 -1.93
N LYS A 265 21.77 -7.58 -2.46
CA LYS A 265 22.98 -7.52 -1.65
C LYS A 265 23.03 -6.21 -0.88
N LYS A 266 22.96 -6.31 0.44
CA LYS A 266 23.18 -5.21 1.37
C LYS A 266 24.45 -5.39 2.17
N THR A 267 25.14 -4.30 2.48
CA THR A 267 26.27 -4.35 3.42
C THR A 267 25.78 -4.60 4.84
N LYS A 268 26.69 -5.02 5.73
CA LYS A 268 26.38 -5.16 7.16
C LYS A 268 25.85 -3.84 7.76
N LYS A 269 26.37 -2.68 7.31
CA LYS A 269 25.88 -1.36 7.76
C LYS A 269 24.47 -1.07 7.26
N GLU A 270 24.17 -1.41 6.00
CA GLU A 270 22.83 -1.24 5.43
C GLU A 270 21.79 -2.13 6.12
N LEU A 271 22.14 -3.37 6.48
CA LEU A 271 21.27 -4.25 7.26
C LEU A 271 20.93 -3.65 8.64
N VAL A 272 21.91 -3.03 9.30
CA VAL A 272 21.69 -2.33 10.56
C VAL A 272 20.77 -1.13 10.37
N TYR A 273 21.00 -0.31 9.33
CA TYR A 273 20.13 0.84 9.03
C TYR A 273 18.69 0.42 8.72
N VAL A 274 18.52 -0.65 7.94
CA VAL A 274 17.21 -1.25 7.65
C VAL A 274 16.53 -1.75 8.93
N GLY A 275 17.27 -2.39 9.83
CA GLY A 275 16.75 -2.86 11.13
C GLY A 275 16.27 -1.69 12.01
N ILE A 276 17.10 -0.66 12.17
CA ILE A 276 16.75 0.57 12.90
C ILE A 276 15.54 1.24 12.26
N GLY A 277 15.54 1.38 10.94
CA GLY A 277 14.46 1.99 10.18
C GLY A 277 13.13 1.24 10.36
N SER A 278 13.16 -0.09 10.35
CA SER A 278 11.99 -0.94 10.59
C SER A 278 11.44 -0.75 12.00
N VAL A 279 12.29 -0.75 13.04
CA VAL A 279 11.87 -0.55 14.44
C VAL A 279 11.23 0.83 14.64
N LEU A 280 11.85 1.87 14.10
CA LEU A 280 11.31 3.22 14.14
C LEU A 280 9.98 3.31 13.38
N PHE A 281 9.87 2.65 12.23
CA PHE A 281 8.64 2.59 11.46
C PHE A 281 7.49 1.95 12.26
N VAL A 282 7.73 0.78 12.87
CA VAL A 282 6.77 0.11 13.76
C VAL A 282 6.35 1.03 14.90
N THR A 283 7.32 1.67 15.55
CA THR A 283 7.07 2.57 16.69
C THR A 283 6.22 3.77 16.27
N GLY A 284 6.56 4.42 15.15
CA GLY A 284 5.80 5.54 14.61
C GLY A 284 4.38 5.14 14.20
N ALA A 285 4.19 3.98 13.57
CA ALA A 285 2.87 3.47 13.21
C ALA A 285 1.99 3.21 14.45
N ILE A 286 2.57 2.67 15.53
CA ILE A 286 1.88 2.46 16.81
C ILE A 286 1.52 3.80 17.46
N LEU A 287 2.44 4.77 17.50
CA LEU A 287 2.18 6.10 18.06
C LEU A 287 1.06 6.82 17.31
N LEU A 288 1.03 6.73 15.98
CA LEU A 288 -0.07 7.26 15.17
C LEU A 288 -1.40 6.59 15.49
N ALA A 289 -1.41 5.27 15.64
CA ALA A 289 -2.61 4.53 16.01
C ALA A 289 -3.14 4.99 17.38
N ILE A 290 -2.25 5.22 18.35
CA ILE A 290 -2.61 5.76 19.67
C ILE A 290 -3.18 7.17 19.54
N ALA A 291 -2.56 8.04 18.74
CA ALA A 291 -3.04 9.41 18.53
C ALA A 291 -4.47 9.43 17.98
N LYS A 292 -4.80 8.56 17.02
CA LYS A 292 -6.17 8.45 16.47
C LYS A 292 -7.15 7.77 17.43
N SER A 293 -6.71 6.87 18.31
CA SER A 293 -7.59 6.17 19.26
C SER A 293 -8.07 7.01 20.46
N LYS A 294 -7.36 8.10 20.80
CA LYS A 294 -7.71 8.98 21.95
C LYS A 294 -8.68 10.12 21.58
N GLY A 295 -9.29 10.03 20.39
CA GLY A 295 -10.37 10.91 19.91
C GLY A 295 -11.65 10.71 20.70
#